data_AF-A0A483PDC9-F1
#
_entry.id   AF-A0A483PDC9-F1
#
_cell.length_a   1.000
_cell.length_b   1.000
_cell.length_c   1.000
_cell.angle_alpha   90.00
_cell.angle_beta   90.00
_cell.angle_gamma   90.00
#
_symmetry.space_group_name_H-M   'P 1'
#
loop_
_entity.id
_entity.type
_entity.pdbx_description
1 polymer ?
#
loop_
_entity_poly.entity_id
_entity_poly.type
_entity_poly.pdbx_seq_one_letter_code
_entity_poly.pdbx_strand_id
1 'polypeptide(L)'
;MQNLINSLAEGNKKNVYIFYFFLIMLTFSPVIFFSYAFSDDWSTFFDAITRNGSSFQWDVQSGRPVYAVFRYYGQMLINDISSFSYLRLFNILSLVVLSGFIYNFIDSRKIFDNPVFKVIFPLLICSLPAFQVYASWATCFPFTISVLLAGISYNKCFPHSKQRSSLPEKLSSIVVLWVAFAIYQPTAITFLFFFMLDSCI
;
A
#
# COMPACT_ATOMS: atom_id res chain seq x y z
N MET A 1 5.51 -14.10 -23.18
CA MET A 1 5.18 -13.76 -21.77
C MET A 1 5.06 -15.01 -20.90
N GLN A 2 4.24 -16.01 -21.26
CA GLN A 2 4.08 -17.26 -20.49
C GLN A 2 5.42 -17.91 -20.09
N ASN A 3 6.34 -18.12 -21.03
CA ASN A 3 7.64 -18.76 -20.75
C ASN A 3 8.53 -17.94 -19.80
N LEU A 4 8.45 -16.60 -19.86
CA LEU A 4 9.18 -15.71 -18.95
C LEU A 4 8.59 -15.80 -17.54
N ILE A 5 7.26 -15.82 -17.42
CA ILE A 5 6.57 -15.90 -16.13
C ILE A 5 6.75 -17.28 -15.50
N ASN A 6 6.71 -18.35 -16.28
CA ASN A 6 7.05 -19.70 -15.82
C ASN A 6 8.48 -19.73 -15.27
N SER A 7 9.44 -19.17 -16.01
CA SER A 7 10.83 -19.06 -15.55
C SER A 7 10.99 -18.20 -14.29
N LEU A 8 10.21 -17.13 -14.13
CA LEU A 8 10.20 -16.30 -12.92
C LEU A 8 9.59 -17.05 -11.73
N ALA A 9 8.53 -17.82 -11.97
CA ALA A 9 7.78 -18.51 -10.93
C ALA A 9 8.47 -19.81 -10.47
N GLU A 10 9.24 -20.46 -11.35
CA GLU A 10 10.17 -21.54 -11.02
C GLU A 10 11.52 -21.01 -10.49
N GLY A 11 11.77 -19.71 -10.68
CA GLY A 11 13.01 -19.03 -10.32
C GLY A 11 13.07 -18.52 -8.88
N ASN A 12 14.15 -17.79 -8.57
CA ASN A 12 14.39 -17.20 -7.24
C ASN A 12 13.39 -16.07 -6.94
N LYS A 13 12.84 -16.02 -5.72
CA LYS A 13 11.96 -14.92 -5.22
C LYS A 13 12.51 -13.52 -5.49
N LYS A 14 13.84 -13.36 -5.48
CA LYS A 14 14.50 -12.09 -5.85
C LYS A 14 14.08 -11.60 -7.24
N ASN A 15 13.99 -12.49 -8.22
CA ASN A 15 13.62 -12.13 -9.59
C ASN A 15 12.16 -11.68 -9.67
N VAL A 16 11.27 -12.29 -8.86
CA VAL A 16 9.87 -11.87 -8.75
C VAL A 16 9.77 -10.44 -8.19
N TYR A 17 10.51 -10.10 -7.15
CA TYR A 17 10.50 -8.73 -6.61
C TYR A 17 11.07 -7.70 -7.58
N ILE A 18 12.15 -8.05 -8.30
CA ILE A 18 12.71 -7.19 -9.35
C ILE A 18 11.67 -6.97 -10.45
N PHE A 19 10.98 -8.03 -10.86
CA PHE A 19 9.91 -7.95 -11.85
C PHE A 19 8.77 -7.03 -11.39
N TYR A 20 8.31 -7.16 -10.14
CA TYR A 20 7.29 -6.27 -9.57
C TYR A 20 7.74 -4.81 -9.53
N PHE A 21 8.97 -4.57 -9.09
CA PHE A 21 9.54 -3.22 -9.05
C PHE A 21 9.47 -2.56 -10.43
N PHE A 22 10.02 -3.21 -11.46
CA PHE A 22 10.03 -2.62 -12.80
C PHE A 22 8.64 -2.46 -13.41
N LEU A 23 7.76 -3.45 -13.26
CA LEU A 23 6.44 -3.40 -13.88
C LEU A 23 5.55 -2.34 -13.22
N ILE A 24 5.57 -2.23 -11.89
CA ILE A 24 4.81 -1.19 -11.18
C ILE A 24 5.40 0.18 -11.47
N MET A 25 6.72 0.36 -11.41
CA MET A 25 7.35 1.64 -11.76
C MET A 25 7.02 2.07 -13.19
N LEU A 26 7.01 1.14 -14.15
CA LEU A 26 6.64 1.42 -15.53
C LEU A 26 5.15 1.80 -15.65
N THR A 27 4.27 1.01 -15.04
CA THR A 27 2.81 1.21 -15.10
C THR A 27 2.41 2.57 -14.53
N PHE A 28 3.00 2.97 -13.41
CA PHE A 28 2.70 4.23 -12.72
C PHE A 28 3.66 5.37 -13.11
N SER A 29 4.54 5.16 -14.09
CA SER A 29 5.50 6.19 -14.51
C SER A 29 4.88 7.55 -14.89
N PRO A 30 3.68 7.63 -15.53
CA PRO A 30 3.09 8.94 -15.87
C PRO A 30 2.83 9.80 -14.62
N VAL A 31 2.48 9.17 -13.50
CA VAL A 31 2.17 9.83 -12.23
C VAL A 31 3.39 10.55 -11.65
N ILE A 32 4.61 10.08 -11.98
CA ILE A 32 5.88 10.65 -11.53
C ILE A 32 6.34 11.75 -12.49
N PHE A 33 6.26 11.51 -13.81
CA PHE A 33 6.84 12.39 -14.81
C PHE A 33 6.00 13.62 -15.16
N PHE A 34 4.68 13.57 -14.97
CA PHE A 34 3.80 14.70 -15.27
C PHE A 34 3.50 15.53 -14.03
N SER A 35 3.66 16.85 -14.17
CA SER A 35 3.27 17.84 -13.15
C SER A 35 1.79 18.16 -13.27
N TYR A 36 1.01 17.75 -12.29
CA TYR A 36 -0.43 18.04 -12.19
C TYR A 36 -0.89 17.92 -10.74
N ALA A 37 -2.09 18.40 -10.42
CA ALA A 37 -2.71 18.28 -9.11
C ALA A 37 -4.19 17.90 -9.26
N PHE A 38 -4.70 17.04 -8.38
CA PHE A 38 -6.13 16.83 -8.24
C PHE A 38 -6.77 17.91 -7.35
N SER A 39 -8.11 18.00 -7.36
CA SER A 39 -8.84 18.99 -6.56
C SER A 39 -8.43 18.97 -5.07
N ASP A 40 -8.32 17.76 -4.48
CA ASP A 40 -7.96 17.61 -3.07
C ASP A 40 -6.49 17.93 -2.77
N ASP A 41 -5.61 17.82 -3.77
CA ASP A 41 -4.18 18.15 -3.61
C ASP A 41 -3.98 19.65 -3.36
N TRP A 42 -4.90 20.51 -3.81
CA TRP A 42 -4.81 21.96 -3.58
C TRP A 42 -4.93 22.34 -2.11
N SER A 43 -5.70 21.61 -1.32
CA SER A 43 -5.75 21.83 0.13
C SER A 43 -4.39 21.57 0.78
N THR A 44 -3.75 20.47 0.40
CA THR A 44 -2.41 20.10 0.85
C THR A 44 -1.35 21.10 0.37
N PHE A 45 -1.46 21.60 -0.85
CA PHE A 45 -0.59 22.64 -1.38
C PHE A 45 -0.74 23.95 -0.58
N PHE A 46 -1.97 24.39 -0.37
CA PHE A 46 -2.27 25.62 0.35
C PHE A 46 -1.70 25.59 1.77
N ASP A 47 -1.87 24.48 2.49
CA ASP A 47 -1.31 24.33 3.83
C ASP A 47 0.22 24.28 3.82
N ALA A 48 0.83 23.64 2.82
CA ALA A 48 2.30 23.60 2.68
C ALA A 48 2.89 25.00 2.47
N ILE A 49 2.26 25.83 1.64
CA ILE A 49 2.73 27.19 1.34
C ILE A 49 2.43 28.16 2.47
N THR A 50 1.21 28.16 3.00
CA THR A 50 0.79 29.10 4.04
C THR A 50 1.29 28.74 5.44
N ARG A 51 1.72 27.49 5.64
CA ARG A 51 2.08 26.90 6.94
C ARG A 51 0.96 27.06 7.98
N ASN A 52 -0.27 27.18 7.52
CA ASN A 52 -1.43 27.35 8.38
C ASN A 52 -1.93 25.96 8.83
N GLY A 53 -1.66 25.59 10.07
CA GLY A 53 -1.80 24.22 10.60
C GLY A 53 -3.22 23.67 10.75
N SER A 54 -4.21 24.19 10.01
CA SER A 54 -5.63 23.80 10.15
C SER A 54 -5.91 22.35 9.72
N SER A 55 -5.23 21.86 8.68
CA SER A 55 -5.41 20.49 8.18
C SER A 55 -4.98 19.42 9.16
N PHE A 56 -3.92 19.66 9.96
CA PHE A 56 -3.50 18.68 10.97
C PHE A 56 -4.59 18.45 12.01
N GLN A 57 -5.19 19.54 12.50
CA GLN A 57 -6.30 19.47 13.46
C GLN A 57 -7.50 18.75 12.84
N TRP A 58 -7.86 19.08 11.59
CA TRP A 58 -8.95 18.44 10.87
C TRP A 58 -8.73 16.93 10.72
N ASP A 59 -7.53 16.52 10.28
CA ASP A 59 -7.19 15.11 10.08
C ASP A 59 -7.27 14.33 11.40
N VAL A 60 -6.79 14.89 12.50
CA VAL A 60 -6.93 14.29 13.85
C VAL A 60 -8.40 14.19 14.27
N GLN A 61 -9.18 15.26 14.13
CA GLN A 61 -10.60 15.30 14.50
C GLN A 61 -11.47 14.35 13.65
N SER A 62 -11.08 14.11 12.39
CA SER A 62 -11.71 13.12 11.51
C SER A 62 -11.32 11.66 11.83
N GLY A 63 -10.58 11.44 12.91
CA GLY A 63 -10.14 10.12 13.36
C GLY A 63 -8.95 9.57 12.58
N ARG A 64 -8.16 10.43 11.92
CA ARG A 64 -6.98 10.04 11.13
C ARG A 64 -5.67 10.66 11.66
N PRO A 65 -5.34 10.47 12.95
CA PRO A 65 -4.18 11.13 13.55
C PRO A 65 -2.84 10.68 12.95
N VAL A 66 -2.73 9.43 12.48
CA VAL A 66 -1.48 8.94 11.85
C VAL A 66 -1.34 9.53 10.44
N TYR A 67 -2.45 9.66 9.71
CA TYR A 67 -2.45 10.38 8.43
C TYR A 67 -2.04 11.85 8.59
N ALA A 68 -2.53 12.53 9.63
CA ALA A 68 -2.14 13.91 9.95
C ALA A 68 -0.60 14.03 10.08
N VAL A 69 0.04 13.07 10.75
CA VAL A 69 1.51 13.01 10.89
C VAL A 69 2.19 12.77 9.54
N PHE A 70 1.72 11.82 8.73
CA PHE A 70 2.24 11.63 7.37
C PHE A 70 2.15 12.92 6.56
N ARG A 71 0.97 13.54 6.55
CA ARG A 71 0.70 14.75 5.77
C ARG A 71 1.56 15.93 6.22
N TYR A 72 1.76 16.10 7.53
CA TYR A 72 2.66 17.12 8.10
C TYR A 72 4.09 16.99 7.55
N TYR A 73 4.66 15.79 7.57
CA TYR A 73 6.01 15.58 7.01
C TYR A 73 6.01 15.65 5.47
N GLY A 74 4.95 15.16 4.82
CA GLY A 74 4.81 15.23 3.37
C GLY A 74 4.77 16.67 2.84
N GLN A 75 4.10 17.58 3.57
CA GLN A 75 4.05 19.01 3.26
C GLN A 75 5.43 19.67 3.25
N MET A 76 6.39 19.19 4.06
CA MET A 76 7.76 19.72 4.06
C MET A 76 8.51 19.46 2.75
N LEU A 77 8.04 18.52 1.93
CA LEU A 77 8.59 18.21 0.62
C LEU A 77 7.96 19.03 -0.51
N ILE A 78 6.89 19.79 -0.23
CA ILE A 78 6.10 20.48 -1.24
C ILE A 78 6.49 21.95 -1.31
N ASN A 79 7.13 22.35 -2.41
CA ASN A 79 7.42 23.76 -2.72
C ASN A 79 6.59 24.27 -3.91
N ASP A 80 6.26 23.37 -4.83
CA ASP A 80 5.50 23.65 -6.05
C ASP A 80 4.68 22.40 -6.44
N ILE A 81 3.90 22.50 -7.52
CA ILE A 81 3.04 21.40 -8.00
C ILE A 81 3.87 20.19 -8.46
N SER A 82 5.07 20.38 -9.00
CA SER A 82 5.94 19.27 -9.44
C SER A 82 6.47 18.46 -8.26
N SER A 83 6.54 19.06 -7.07
CA SER A 83 6.95 18.39 -5.82
C SER A 83 6.00 17.26 -5.40
N PHE A 84 4.76 17.24 -5.92
CA PHE A 84 3.82 16.13 -5.68
C PHE A 84 4.31 14.78 -6.21
N SER A 85 5.22 14.79 -7.19
CA SER A 85 5.89 13.59 -7.69
C SER A 85 6.58 12.80 -6.57
N TYR A 86 7.14 13.47 -5.54
CA TYR A 86 7.80 12.80 -4.40
C TYR A 86 6.81 12.00 -3.55
N LEU A 87 5.64 12.59 -3.25
CA LEU A 87 4.59 11.91 -2.47
C LEU A 87 4.03 10.73 -3.27
N ARG A 88 3.79 10.92 -4.56
CA ARG A 88 3.30 9.84 -5.42
C ARG A 88 4.32 8.72 -5.58
N LEU A 89 5.61 9.05 -5.70
CA LEU A 89 6.69 8.07 -5.71
C LEU A 89 6.70 7.23 -4.43
N PHE A 90 6.52 7.84 -3.26
CA PHE A 90 6.37 7.11 -2.01
C PHE A 90 5.21 6.09 -2.07
N ASN A 91 4.07 6.49 -2.63
CA ASN A 91 2.92 5.60 -2.79
C ASN A 91 3.24 4.43 -3.74
N ILE A 92 3.88 4.71 -4.89
CA ILE A 92 4.27 3.70 -5.88
C ILE A 92 5.28 2.70 -5.28
N LEU A 93 6.26 3.17 -4.51
CA LEU A 93 7.18 2.30 -3.78
C LEU A 93 6.45 1.44 -2.75
N SER A 94 5.46 2.01 -2.07
CA SER A 94 4.59 1.26 -1.15
C SER A 94 3.79 0.17 -1.88
N LEU A 95 3.37 0.41 -3.13
CA LEU A 95 2.70 -0.61 -3.97
C LEU A 95 3.63 -1.76 -4.36
N VAL A 96 4.91 -1.47 -4.64
CA VAL A 96 5.91 -2.51 -4.86
C VAL A 96 6.04 -3.38 -3.63
N VAL A 97 6.17 -2.78 -2.44
CA VAL A 97 6.22 -3.53 -1.18
C VAL A 97 4.95 -4.35 -0.96
N LEU A 98 3.77 -3.78 -1.24
CA LEU A 98 2.50 -4.47 -1.13
C LEU A 98 2.40 -5.68 -2.08
N SER A 99 2.85 -5.56 -3.33
CA SER A 99 2.87 -6.70 -4.26
C SER A 99 3.77 -7.83 -3.78
N GLY A 100 4.95 -7.50 -3.24
CA GLY A 100 5.85 -8.48 -2.63
C GLY A 100 5.23 -9.14 -1.39
N PHE A 101 4.52 -8.37 -0.58
CA PHE A 101 3.78 -8.87 0.58
C PHE A 101 2.68 -9.86 0.16
N ILE A 102 1.83 -9.49 -0.81
CA ILE A 102 0.73 -10.36 -1.29
C ILE A 102 1.31 -11.63 -1.92
N TYR A 103 2.40 -11.54 -2.68
CA TYR A 103 3.09 -12.72 -3.21
C TYR A 103 3.54 -13.68 -2.11
N ASN A 104 4.23 -13.17 -1.09
CA ASN A 104 4.68 -14.01 0.03
C ASN A 104 3.52 -14.58 0.83
N PHE A 105 2.44 -13.81 0.98
CA PHE A 105 1.21 -14.25 1.63
C PHE A 105 0.64 -15.48 0.90
N ILE A 106 0.44 -15.37 -0.41
CA ILE A 106 -0.08 -16.45 -1.26
C ILE A 106 0.86 -17.66 -1.26
N ASP A 107 2.16 -17.43 -1.44
CA ASP A 107 3.15 -18.51 -1.55
C ASP A 107 3.32 -19.28 -0.23
N SER A 108 3.40 -18.56 0.90
CA SER A 108 3.52 -19.20 2.21
C SER A 108 2.29 -20.03 2.55
N ARG A 109 1.10 -19.57 2.20
CA ARG A 109 -0.17 -20.25 2.51
C ARG A 109 -0.60 -21.27 1.46
N LYS A 110 0.13 -21.36 0.34
CA LYS A 110 -0.17 -22.25 -0.79
C LYS A 110 -1.60 -22.06 -1.33
N ILE A 111 -2.05 -20.81 -1.43
CA ILE A 111 -3.42 -20.46 -1.86
C ILE A 111 -3.65 -20.89 -3.32
N PHE A 112 -2.63 -20.76 -4.17
CA PHE A 112 -2.70 -21.22 -5.56
C PHE A 112 -1.66 -22.31 -5.82
N ASP A 113 -2.04 -23.38 -6.50
CA ASP A 113 -1.09 -24.40 -6.97
C ASP A 113 -0.29 -23.92 -8.17
N ASN A 114 -0.92 -23.16 -9.07
CA ASN A 114 -0.31 -22.71 -10.30
C ASN A 114 0.73 -21.58 -10.04
N PRO A 115 2.01 -21.80 -10.37
CA PRO A 115 3.08 -20.85 -10.08
C PRO A 115 2.92 -19.51 -10.82
N VAL A 116 2.32 -19.51 -12.01
CA VAL A 116 2.02 -18.29 -12.78
C VAL A 116 1.01 -17.41 -12.04
N PHE A 117 -0.06 -18.00 -11.51
CA PHE A 117 -1.08 -17.26 -10.77
C PHE A 117 -0.52 -16.63 -9.50
N LYS A 118 0.40 -17.31 -8.80
CA LYS A 118 1.09 -16.73 -7.63
C LYS A 118 1.81 -15.42 -7.96
N VAL A 119 2.40 -15.32 -9.15
CA VAL A 119 3.16 -14.13 -9.59
C VAL A 119 2.25 -13.05 -10.19
N ILE A 120 1.26 -13.44 -11.00
CA ILE A 120 0.40 -12.47 -11.70
C ILE A 120 -0.66 -11.87 -10.77
N PHE A 121 -1.23 -12.65 -9.85
CA PHE A 121 -2.32 -12.17 -9.00
C PHE A 121 -1.97 -10.93 -8.16
N PRO A 122 -0.82 -10.88 -7.44
CA PRO A 122 -0.39 -9.66 -6.73
C PRO A 122 -0.30 -8.43 -7.63
N LEU A 123 0.19 -8.60 -8.86
CA LEU A 123 0.29 -7.51 -9.84
C LEU A 123 -1.07 -7.01 -10.28
N LEU A 124 -2.01 -7.91 -10.56
CA LEU A 124 -3.38 -7.54 -10.92
C LEU A 124 -4.04 -6.75 -9.80
N ILE A 125 -3.89 -7.19 -8.54
CA ILE A 125 -4.42 -6.47 -7.38
C ILE A 125 -3.81 -5.07 -7.27
N CYS A 126 -2.48 -4.95 -7.32
CA CYS A 126 -1.81 -3.64 -7.22
C CYS A 126 -2.01 -2.75 -8.46
N SER A 127 -2.51 -3.30 -9.57
CA SER A 127 -2.81 -2.57 -10.81
C SER A 127 -4.30 -2.27 -10.98
N LEU A 128 -5.14 -2.58 -9.99
CA LEU A 128 -6.57 -2.26 -10.04
C LEU A 128 -6.78 -0.76 -10.27
N PRO A 129 -7.85 -0.35 -10.98
CA PRO A 129 -8.15 1.06 -11.22
C PRO A 129 -8.18 1.92 -9.96
N ALA A 130 -8.62 1.35 -8.83
CA ALA A 130 -8.60 2.05 -7.54
C ALA A 130 -7.18 2.48 -7.11
N PHE A 131 -6.19 1.60 -7.27
CA PHE A 131 -4.79 1.95 -6.97
C PHE A 131 -4.21 2.95 -7.97
N GLN A 132 -4.62 2.90 -9.24
CA GLN A 132 -4.24 3.92 -10.23
C GLN A 132 -4.72 5.31 -9.81
N VAL A 133 -5.98 5.43 -9.39
CA VAL A 133 -6.55 6.69 -8.90
C VAL A 133 -5.82 7.15 -7.63
N TYR A 134 -5.68 6.31 -6.61
CA TYR A 134 -5.02 6.72 -5.35
C TYR A 134 -3.53 7.00 -5.51
N ALA A 135 -2.81 6.31 -6.39
CA ALA A 135 -1.42 6.62 -6.69
C ALA A 135 -1.28 7.97 -7.37
N SER A 136 -2.26 8.35 -8.19
CA SER A 136 -2.26 9.63 -8.91
C SER A 136 -2.55 10.85 -8.01
N TRP A 137 -3.17 10.65 -6.85
CA TRP A 137 -3.53 11.70 -5.89
C TRP A 137 -2.41 11.86 -4.85
N ALA A 138 -1.74 13.02 -4.82
CA ALA A 138 -0.64 13.23 -3.88
C ALA A 138 -1.12 13.16 -2.43
N THR A 139 -2.31 13.66 -2.13
CA THR A 139 -2.90 13.62 -0.78
C THR A 139 -3.12 12.19 -0.25
N CYS A 140 -3.25 11.20 -1.14
CA CYS A 140 -3.52 9.80 -0.80
C CYS A 140 -2.25 8.97 -0.57
N PHE A 141 -1.06 9.59 -0.61
CA PHE A 141 0.21 8.86 -0.60
C PHE A 141 0.41 7.81 0.52
N PRO A 142 -0.16 7.95 1.74
CA PRO A 142 0.00 6.95 2.80
C PRO A 142 -1.00 5.78 2.71
N PHE A 143 -1.98 5.83 1.81
CA PHE A 143 -3.11 4.89 1.83
C PHE A 143 -2.68 3.45 1.53
N THR A 144 -1.70 3.25 0.65
CA THR A 144 -1.15 1.91 0.38
C THR A 144 -0.45 1.32 1.60
N ILE A 145 0.18 2.15 2.46
CA ILE A 145 0.73 1.69 3.74
C ILE A 145 -0.39 1.19 4.66
N SER A 146 -1.55 1.86 4.69
CA SER A 146 -2.70 1.37 5.46
C SER A 146 -3.15 -0.03 5.01
N VAL A 147 -3.22 -0.28 3.69
CA VAL A 147 -3.51 -1.63 3.13
C VAL A 147 -2.46 -2.65 3.56
N LEU A 148 -1.18 -2.30 3.46
CA LEU A 148 -0.08 -3.17 3.87
C LEU A 148 -0.14 -3.51 5.38
N LEU A 149 -0.42 -2.51 6.23
CA LEU A 149 -0.57 -2.69 7.68
C LEU A 149 -1.77 -3.60 8.00
N ALA A 150 -2.89 -3.45 7.29
CA ALA A 150 -4.03 -4.34 7.44
C ALA A 150 -3.67 -5.80 7.13
N GLY A 151 -2.90 -6.06 6.06
CA GLY A 151 -2.38 -7.39 5.74
C GLY A 151 -1.39 -7.93 6.78
N ILE A 152 -0.46 -7.09 7.26
CA ILE A 152 0.49 -7.47 8.32
C ILE A 152 -0.27 -7.83 9.60
N SER A 153 -1.30 -7.04 9.96
CA SER A 153 -2.15 -7.32 11.10
C SER A 153 -2.82 -8.68 10.97
N TYR A 154 -3.39 -8.99 9.81
CA TYR A 154 -4.01 -10.29 9.55
C TYR A 154 -3.01 -11.44 9.74
N ASN A 155 -1.83 -11.34 9.13
CA ASN A 155 -0.77 -12.35 9.26
C ASN A 155 -0.31 -12.58 10.70
N LYS A 156 -0.29 -11.53 11.54
CA LYS A 156 0.03 -11.66 12.98
C LYS A 156 -1.08 -12.32 13.77
N CYS A 157 -2.34 -12.00 13.44
CA CYS A 157 -3.49 -12.58 14.12
C CYS A 157 -3.66 -14.07 13.79
N PHE A 158 -3.50 -14.41 12.51
CA PHE A 158 -3.68 -15.75 11.95
C PHE A 158 -2.40 -16.21 11.25
N PRO A 159 -1.34 -16.58 12.00
CA PRO A 159 -0.08 -17.02 11.40
C PRO A 159 -0.28 -18.29 10.58
N HIS A 160 0.53 -18.45 9.52
CA HIS A 160 0.49 -19.63 8.67
C HIS A 160 0.98 -20.91 9.38
N SER A 161 1.90 -20.79 10.34
CA SER A 161 2.43 -21.96 11.04
C SER A 161 1.31 -22.64 11.85
N LYS A 162 1.40 -23.96 12.05
CA LYS A 162 0.47 -24.71 12.91
C LYS A 162 0.45 -24.23 14.37
N GLN A 163 1.31 -23.27 14.72
CA GLN A 163 1.37 -22.68 16.03
C GLN A 163 0.34 -21.56 16.14
N ARG A 164 -0.55 -21.68 17.13
CA ARG A 164 -1.54 -20.65 17.43
C ARG A 164 -0.83 -19.34 17.77
N SER A 165 -1.31 -18.22 17.25
CA SER A 165 -0.78 -16.91 17.61
C SER A 165 -0.80 -16.71 19.12
N SER A 166 0.35 -16.29 19.65
CA SER A 166 0.52 -15.94 21.05
C SER A 166 -0.30 -14.69 21.40
N LEU A 167 -0.62 -14.51 22.68
CA LEU A 167 -1.33 -13.32 23.14
C LEU A 167 -0.62 -12.00 22.75
N PRO A 168 0.72 -11.87 22.88
CA PRO A 168 1.44 -10.68 22.42
C PRO A 168 1.29 -10.42 20.91
N GLU A 169 1.28 -11.45 20.07
CA GLU A 169 1.08 -11.29 18.62
C GLU A 169 -0.32 -10.79 18.27
N LYS A 170 -1.34 -11.27 18.99
CA LYS A 170 -2.73 -10.79 18.84
C LYS A 170 -2.86 -9.34 19.27
N LEU A 171 -2.26 -8.94 20.39
CA LEU A 171 -2.25 -7.56 20.84
C LEU A 171 -1.50 -6.67 19.83
N SER A 172 -0.36 -7.13 19.31
CA SER A 172 0.38 -6.45 18.25
C SER A 172 -0.46 -6.29 16.98
N SER A 173 -1.22 -7.32 16.58
CA SER A 173 -2.14 -7.26 15.45
C SER A 173 -3.20 -6.18 15.62
N ILE A 174 -3.82 -6.08 16.80
CA ILE A 174 -4.83 -5.05 17.11
C ILE A 174 -4.21 -3.65 16.97
N VAL A 175 -3.02 -3.43 17.53
CA VAL A 175 -2.32 -2.14 17.42
C VAL A 175 -2.00 -1.80 15.97
N VAL A 176 -1.46 -2.76 15.20
CA VAL A 176 -1.14 -2.55 13.77
C VAL A 176 -2.40 -2.22 12.97
N LEU A 177 -3.52 -2.90 13.23
CA LEU A 177 -4.79 -2.63 12.56
C LEU A 177 -5.33 -1.24 12.95
N TRP A 178 -5.22 -0.87 14.22
CA TRP A 178 -5.62 0.45 14.70
C TRP A 178 -4.81 1.56 14.02
N VAL A 179 -3.50 1.38 13.85
CA VAL A 179 -2.66 2.31 13.07
C VAL A 179 -3.13 2.39 11.61
N ALA A 180 -3.50 1.27 10.99
CA ALA A 180 -4.05 1.28 9.62
C ALA A 180 -5.34 2.12 9.53
N PHE A 181 -6.27 1.97 10.49
CA PHE A 181 -7.50 2.77 10.59
C PHE A 181 -7.19 4.26 10.83
N ALA A 182 -6.20 4.55 11.67
CA ALA A 182 -5.76 5.91 11.98
C ALA A 182 -5.02 6.59 10.81
N ILE A 183 -4.66 5.85 9.77
CA ILE A 183 -4.28 6.42 8.47
C ILE A 183 -5.54 6.66 7.64
N TYR A 184 -6.26 5.59 7.29
CA TYR A 184 -7.44 5.70 6.46
C TYR A 184 -8.35 4.50 6.68
N GLN A 185 -9.57 4.77 7.15
CA GLN A 185 -10.50 3.73 7.58
C GLN A 185 -10.93 2.78 6.44
N PRO A 186 -11.25 3.27 5.22
CA PRO A 186 -11.65 2.39 4.12
C PRO A 186 -10.57 1.40 3.69
N THR A 187 -9.29 1.79 3.70
CA THR A 187 -8.19 0.88 3.35
C THR A 187 -7.89 -0.12 4.46
N ALA A 188 -8.11 0.22 5.73
CA ALA A 188 -7.94 -0.73 6.82
C ALA A 188 -8.92 -1.92 6.75
N ILE A 189 -10.09 -1.73 6.14
CA ILE A 189 -11.09 -2.81 5.91
C ILE A 189 -10.53 -3.91 4.99
N THR A 190 -9.46 -3.64 4.23
CA THR A 190 -8.76 -4.69 3.45
C THR A 190 -8.21 -5.84 4.31
N PHE A 191 -8.18 -5.71 5.63
CA PHE A 191 -8.04 -6.86 6.54
C PHE A 191 -8.99 -8.01 6.16
N LEU A 192 -10.25 -7.69 5.84
CA LEU A 192 -11.25 -8.68 5.40
C LEU A 192 -10.93 -9.28 4.04
N PHE A 193 -10.28 -8.53 3.15
CA PHE A 193 -9.79 -9.08 1.89
C PHE A 193 -8.74 -10.16 2.13
N PHE A 194 -7.79 -9.95 3.04
CA PHE A 194 -6.79 -10.97 3.39
C PHE A 194 -7.41 -12.20 4.06
N PHE A 195 -8.44 -12.00 4.89
CA PHE A 195 -9.23 -13.09 5.44
C PHE A 195 -9.92 -13.92 4.35
N MET A 196 -10.62 -13.25 3.42
CA MET A 196 -11.30 -13.94 2.32
C MET A 196 -10.32 -14.65 1.39
N LEU A 197 -9.18 -14.03 1.11
CA LEU A 197 -8.14 -14.62 0.27
C LEU A 197 -7.56 -15.92 0.88
N ASP A 198 -7.44 -16.00 2.21
CA ASP A 198 -6.90 -17.15 2.93
C ASP A 198 -7.94 -18.23 3.23
N SER A 199 -9.21 -17.85 3.41
CA SER A 199 -10.25 -18.75 3.93
C SER A 199 -11.27 -19.20 2.88
N CYS A 200 -11.40 -18.49 1.76
CA CYS A 200 -12.49 -18.70 0.79
C CYS A 200 -12.03 -19.08 -0.62
N ILE A 201 -10.72 -18.96 -0.91
CA ILE A 201 -10.09 -19.30 -2.18
C ILE A 201 -9.15 -20.48 -1.94
#